data_AF-A0A1H2RV15-F1
#
_entry.id   AF-A0A1H2RV15-F1
#
_cell.length_a   1.000
_cell.length_b   1.000
_cell.length_c   1.000
_cell.angle_alpha   90.00
_cell.angle_beta   90.00
_cell.angle_gamma   90.00
#
_symmetry.space_group_name_H-M   'P 1'
#
loop_
_entity.id
_entity.type
_entity.pdbx_description
1 polymer ?
#
loop_
_entity_poly.entity_id
_entity_poly.type
_entity_poly.pdbx_seq_one_letter_code
_entity_poly.pdbx_strand_id
1 'polypeptide(L)'
;MAKQELSSRPAAEQSAEIIATLTAEVESLKKRVSALEAGAKVRPATDAEVAQAVRKVKRGITAAEVNADLQTYAKESRQRKRDRIVERAKADVKAFAEDNVEFIVNKDKRTVVVLRRNRSNKRVISRGVAKCVPGDVFNAWIGKAIAAYRMFDLDVPAEYLSVPSPTEVRVGDVVYTACDYGNMTVADKTDINTKTISVLAYGVLTANTEYGSPRIIDDTREEVAA
;
A
#
# COMPACT_ATOMS: atom_id res chain seq x y z
N MET A 1 -21.64 49.65 -20.29
CA MET A 1 -21.45 51.09 -20.03
C MET A 1 -20.32 51.25 -19.04
N ALA A 2 -19.38 52.15 -19.34
CA ALA A 2 -18.08 52.26 -18.67
C ALA A 2 -18.20 52.55 -17.16
N LYS A 3 -17.42 51.83 -16.34
CA LYS A 3 -17.13 52.22 -14.96
C LYS A 3 -16.29 53.50 -15.04
N GLN A 4 -16.94 54.65 -14.88
CA GLN A 4 -16.26 55.92 -14.71
C GLN A 4 -15.53 55.86 -13.36
N GLU A 5 -14.21 56.02 -13.38
CA GLU A 5 -13.40 56.02 -12.16
C GLU A 5 -13.92 57.10 -11.20
N LEU A 6 -13.97 56.78 -9.90
CA LEU A 6 -14.54 57.64 -8.87
C LEU A 6 -13.90 59.03 -8.79
N SER A 7 -12.81 59.32 -9.51
CA SER A 7 -12.01 60.53 -9.38
C SER A 7 -12.61 61.81 -9.99
N SER A 8 -13.78 61.79 -10.63
CA SER A 8 -14.32 62.97 -11.36
C SER A 8 -15.74 63.42 -10.97
N ARG A 9 -16.25 63.08 -9.78
CA ARG A 9 -17.58 63.50 -9.28
C ARG A 9 -17.45 64.50 -8.10
N PRO A 10 -18.45 65.37 -7.85
CA PRO A 10 -18.43 66.29 -6.71
C PRO A 10 -18.26 65.52 -5.39
N ALA A 11 -17.45 66.04 -4.46
CA ALA A 11 -17.09 65.36 -3.20
C ALA A 11 -18.32 64.91 -2.35
N ALA A 12 -19.46 65.58 -2.50
CA ALA A 12 -20.71 65.25 -1.83
C ALA A 12 -21.35 63.93 -2.34
N GLU A 13 -21.22 63.62 -3.63
CA GLU A 13 -21.78 62.39 -4.21
C GLU A 13 -20.88 61.18 -3.93
N GLN A 14 -19.56 61.36 -3.96
CA GLN A 14 -18.59 60.33 -3.58
C GLN A 14 -18.75 59.92 -2.10
N SER A 15 -18.94 60.89 -1.21
CA SER A 15 -19.15 60.61 0.22
C SER A 15 -20.48 59.89 0.47
N ALA A 16 -21.55 60.24 -0.25
CA ALA A 16 -22.82 59.53 -0.16
C ALA A 16 -22.72 58.06 -0.62
N GLU A 17 -22.00 57.78 -1.70
CA GLU A 17 -21.82 56.42 -2.23
C GLU A 17 -20.94 55.55 -1.31
N ILE A 18 -19.89 56.13 -0.70
CA ILE A 18 -19.07 55.46 0.31
C ILE A 18 -19.87 55.17 1.58
N ILE A 19 -20.68 56.13 2.04
CA ILE A 19 -21.55 55.94 3.21
C ILE A 19 -22.57 54.83 2.96
N ALA A 20 -23.19 54.80 1.77
CA ALA A 20 -24.15 53.77 1.39
C ALA A 20 -23.51 52.36 1.30
N THR A 21 -22.26 52.29 0.84
CA THR A 21 -21.52 51.02 0.76
C THR A 21 -21.14 50.52 2.16
N LEU A 22 -20.63 51.41 3.01
CA LEU A 22 -20.27 51.08 4.40
C LEU A 22 -21.49 50.67 5.23
N THR A 23 -22.65 51.31 5.06
CA THR A 23 -23.87 50.92 5.78
C THR A 23 -24.34 49.53 5.37
N ALA A 24 -24.27 49.18 4.08
CA ALA A 24 -24.58 47.83 3.59
C ALA A 24 -23.62 46.76 4.15
N GLU A 25 -22.32 47.06 4.24
CA GLU A 25 -21.33 46.15 4.84
C GLU A 25 -21.56 45.96 6.33
N VAL A 26 -21.89 47.02 7.07
CA VAL A 26 -22.22 46.95 8.49
C VAL A 26 -23.47 46.11 8.74
N GLU A 27 -24.50 46.20 7.90
CA GLU A 27 -25.68 45.34 8.00
C GLU A 27 -25.37 43.87 7.71
N SER A 28 -24.53 43.60 6.71
CA SER A 28 -24.06 42.25 6.38
C SER A 28 -23.23 41.66 7.53
N LEU A 29 -22.32 42.44 8.11
CA LEU A 29 -21.52 42.04 9.27
C LEU A 29 -22.40 41.77 10.49
N LYS A 30 -23.40 42.62 10.77
CA LYS A 30 -24.37 42.38 11.84
C LYS A 30 -25.13 41.07 11.66
N LYS A 31 -25.55 40.73 10.43
CA LYS A 31 -26.20 39.44 10.13
C LYS A 31 -25.25 38.26 10.31
N ARG A 32 -23.97 38.41 9.96
CA ARG A 32 -22.95 37.36 10.16
C ARG A 32 -22.64 37.14 11.63
N VAL A 33 -22.55 38.22 12.42
CA VAL A 33 -22.32 38.15 13.86
C VAL A 33 -23.53 37.50 14.55
N SER A 34 -24.76 37.89 14.22
CA SER A 34 -25.95 37.27 14.82
C SER A 34 -26.11 35.79 14.43
N ALA A 35 -25.75 35.40 13.20
CA ALA A 35 -25.73 33.99 12.79
C ALA A 35 -24.64 33.18 13.51
N LEU A 36 -23.46 33.78 13.73
CA LEU A 36 -22.39 33.17 14.51
C LEU A 36 -22.76 33.04 15.99
N GLU A 37 -23.39 34.05 16.58
CA GLU A 37 -23.87 34.01 17.97
C GLU A 37 -25.01 33.00 18.15
N ALA A 38 -25.91 32.86 17.16
CA ALA A 38 -26.95 31.84 17.18
C ALA A 38 -26.38 30.41 16.99
N GLY A 39 -25.33 30.25 16.19
CA GLY A 39 -24.64 28.98 15.96
C GLY A 39 -23.65 28.58 17.07
N ALA A 40 -23.11 29.56 17.80
CA ALA A 40 -22.11 29.38 18.85
C ALA A 40 -22.73 29.21 20.25
N LYS A 41 -23.85 28.48 20.37
CA LYS A 41 -24.16 27.81 21.63
C LYS A 41 -23.14 26.69 21.84
N VAL A 42 -21.96 27.06 22.33
CA VAL A 42 -21.08 26.11 23.02
C VAL A 42 -21.89 25.63 24.21
N ARG A 43 -22.58 24.50 24.05
CA ARG A 43 -23.20 23.83 25.19
C ARG A 43 -22.06 23.53 26.18
N PRO A 44 -22.22 23.82 27.48
CA PRO A 44 -21.26 23.31 28.46
C PRO A 44 -21.21 21.79 28.27
N ALA A 45 -20.00 21.25 28.13
CA ALA A 45 -19.80 19.81 28.02
C ALA A 45 -20.50 19.16 29.22
N THR A 46 -21.30 18.14 28.95
CA THR A 46 -22.01 17.42 30.00
C THR A 46 -21.01 16.76 30.95
N ASP A 47 -21.37 16.62 32.23
CA ASP A 47 -20.49 15.98 33.22
C ASP A 47 -20.03 14.58 32.79
N ALA A 48 -20.83 13.89 31.96
CA ALA A 48 -20.48 12.61 31.36
C ALA A 48 -19.35 12.74 30.30
N GLU A 49 -19.41 13.75 29.43
CA GLU A 49 -18.36 14.05 28.44
C GLU A 49 -17.06 14.48 29.13
N VAL A 50 -17.16 15.29 30.19
CA VAL A 50 -16.02 15.70 31.02
C VAL A 50 -15.42 14.51 31.76
N ALA A 51 -16.24 13.65 32.37
CA ALA A 51 -15.78 12.44 33.04
C ALA A 51 -15.12 11.45 32.07
N GLN A 52 -15.63 11.33 30.84
CA GLN A 52 -15.04 10.48 29.81
C GLN A 52 -13.69 11.04 29.32
N ALA A 53 -13.59 12.36 29.13
CA ALA A 53 -12.33 13.03 28.78
C ALA A 53 -11.29 12.89 29.90
N VAL A 54 -11.67 13.12 31.16
CA VAL A 54 -10.80 12.95 32.33
C VAL A 54 -10.36 11.50 32.50
N ARG A 55 -11.24 10.52 32.22
CA ARG A 55 -10.88 9.09 32.20
C ARG A 55 -9.84 8.77 31.13
N LYS A 56 -9.98 9.28 29.91
CA LYS A 56 -8.99 9.09 28.84
C LYS A 56 -7.64 9.70 29.21
N VAL A 57 -7.63 10.91 29.75
CA VAL A 57 -6.40 11.58 30.21
C VAL A 57 -5.75 10.84 31.38
N LYS A 58 -6.54 10.37 32.35
CA LYS A 58 -6.04 9.59 33.51
C LYS A 58 -5.54 8.21 33.17
N ARG A 59 -6.06 7.56 32.12
CA ARG A 59 -5.67 6.19 31.77
C ARG A 59 -4.21 6.10 31.31
N GLY A 60 -3.60 7.22 30.91
CA GLY A 60 -2.30 7.24 30.23
C GLY A 60 -2.37 6.48 28.91
N ILE A 61 -1.30 6.53 28.12
CA ILE A 61 -1.15 5.60 27.00
C ILE A 61 -0.78 4.25 27.63
N THR A 62 -1.62 3.24 27.45
CA THR A 62 -1.36 1.91 28.02
C THR A 62 -0.23 1.23 27.26
N ALA A 63 0.57 0.39 27.94
CA ALA A 63 1.61 -0.39 27.29
C ALA A 63 1.07 -1.27 26.14
N ALA A 64 -0.20 -1.69 26.23
CA ALA A 64 -0.88 -2.43 25.17
C ALA A 64 -1.15 -1.58 23.91
N GLU A 65 -1.57 -0.32 24.08
CA GLU A 65 -1.77 0.63 22.97
C GLU A 65 -0.44 0.96 22.30
N VAL A 66 0.61 1.26 23.07
CA VAL A 66 1.96 1.49 22.53
C VAL A 66 2.47 0.26 21.79
N ASN A 67 2.27 -0.95 22.34
CA ASN A 67 2.70 -2.18 21.69
C ASN A 67 1.93 -2.46 20.39
N ALA A 68 0.62 -2.19 20.36
CA ALA A 68 -0.19 -2.33 19.16
C ALA A 68 0.24 -1.35 18.04
N ASP A 69 0.52 -0.10 18.39
CA ASP A 69 1.04 0.90 17.46
C ASP A 69 2.42 0.48 16.92
N LEU A 70 3.35 0.09 17.81
CA LEU A 70 4.67 -0.40 17.42
C LEU A 70 4.59 -1.63 16.50
N GLN A 71 3.68 -2.57 16.76
CA GLN A 71 3.44 -3.72 15.89
C GLN A 71 2.96 -3.30 14.50
N THR A 72 2.07 -2.31 14.44
CA THR A 72 1.54 -1.77 13.17
C THR A 72 2.64 -1.08 12.39
N TYR A 73 3.40 -0.17 13.01
CA TYR A 73 4.56 0.47 12.40
C TYR A 73 5.62 -0.54 11.94
N ALA A 74 5.88 -1.59 12.72
CA ALA A 74 6.83 -2.62 12.36
C ALA A 74 6.37 -3.45 11.14
N LYS A 75 5.08 -3.78 11.05
CA LYS A 75 4.49 -4.46 9.88
C LYS A 75 4.60 -3.58 8.63
N GLU A 76 4.17 -2.33 8.70
CA GLU A 76 4.30 -1.38 7.59
C GLU A 76 5.75 -1.20 7.15
N SER A 77 6.68 -1.13 8.11
CA SER A 77 8.12 -1.05 7.82
C SER A 77 8.65 -2.30 7.11
N ARG A 78 8.23 -3.51 7.53
CA ARG A 78 8.61 -4.77 6.87
C ARG A 78 8.05 -4.86 5.46
N GLN A 79 6.78 -4.52 5.26
CA GLN A 79 6.16 -4.53 3.94
C GLN A 79 6.83 -3.53 3.01
N ARG A 80 7.11 -2.30 3.47
CA ARG A 80 7.85 -1.30 2.68
C ARG A 80 9.25 -1.76 2.31
N LYS A 81 9.96 -2.44 3.22
CA LYS A 81 11.28 -3.03 2.92
C LYS A 81 11.16 -4.12 1.85
N ARG A 82 10.18 -5.01 1.95
CA ARG A 82 9.93 -6.04 0.93
C ARG A 82 9.63 -5.41 -0.43
N ASP A 83 8.72 -4.44 -0.47
CA ASP A 83 8.34 -3.76 -1.72
C ASP A 83 9.56 -3.07 -2.37
N ARG A 84 10.41 -2.40 -1.59
CA ARG A 84 11.67 -1.83 -2.09
C ARG A 84 12.62 -2.89 -2.67
N ILE A 85 12.75 -4.04 -2.02
CA ILE A 85 13.60 -5.14 -2.50
C ILE A 85 13.06 -5.73 -3.80
N VAL A 86 11.74 -5.93 -3.91
CA VAL A 86 11.09 -6.43 -5.12
C VAL A 86 11.28 -5.45 -6.29
N GLU A 87 11.13 -4.16 -6.07
CA GLU A 87 11.37 -3.15 -7.11
C GLU A 87 12.83 -3.12 -7.57
N ARG A 88 13.79 -3.25 -6.64
CA ARG A 88 15.20 -3.39 -7.00
C ARG A 88 15.45 -4.67 -7.81
N ALA A 89 14.85 -5.79 -7.42
CA ALA A 89 14.97 -7.05 -8.15
C ALA A 89 14.42 -6.93 -9.58
N LYS A 90 13.29 -6.23 -9.78
CA LYS A 90 12.76 -5.93 -11.12
C LYS A 90 13.74 -5.10 -11.95
N ALA A 91 14.34 -4.07 -11.35
CA ALA A 91 15.33 -3.24 -12.02
C ALA A 91 16.58 -4.05 -12.42
N ASP A 92 17.09 -4.89 -11.53
CA ASP A 92 18.23 -5.77 -11.79
C ASP A 92 17.91 -6.78 -12.90
N VAL A 93 16.75 -7.43 -12.84
CA VAL A 93 16.31 -8.37 -13.90
C VAL A 93 16.23 -7.67 -15.25
N LYS A 94 15.75 -6.42 -15.28
CA LYS A 94 15.73 -5.61 -16.51
C LYS A 94 17.14 -5.25 -16.98
N ALA A 95 18.07 -4.94 -16.08
CA ALA A 95 19.46 -4.68 -16.43
C ALA A 95 20.17 -5.90 -17.02
N PHE A 96 19.80 -7.10 -16.56
CA PHE A 96 20.33 -8.38 -17.04
C PHE A 96 19.56 -8.96 -18.25
N ALA A 97 18.48 -8.33 -18.68
CA ALA A 97 17.66 -8.77 -19.80
C ALA A 97 18.37 -8.46 -21.13
N GLU A 98 19.30 -9.33 -21.52
CA GLU A 98 19.89 -9.36 -22.87
C GLU A 98 19.11 -10.32 -23.79
N ASP A 99 19.19 -10.12 -25.11
CA ASP A 99 18.52 -10.96 -26.14
C ASP A 99 18.84 -12.47 -26.06
N ASN A 100 19.89 -12.84 -25.32
CA ASN A 100 20.34 -14.23 -25.19
C ASN A 100 20.11 -14.84 -23.80
N VAL A 101 19.39 -14.12 -22.91
CA VAL A 101 19.09 -14.57 -21.55
C VAL A 101 17.65 -15.07 -21.49
N GLU A 102 17.48 -16.33 -21.11
CA GLU A 102 16.19 -17.00 -21.00
C GLU A 102 15.88 -17.29 -19.52
N PHE A 103 14.74 -16.81 -19.04
CA PHE A 103 14.26 -17.03 -17.67
C PHE A 103 13.22 -18.15 -17.65
N ILE A 104 13.52 -19.22 -16.92
CA ILE A 104 12.64 -20.38 -16.74
C ILE A 104 12.20 -20.41 -15.27
N VAL A 105 10.91 -20.16 -15.04
CA VAL A 105 10.31 -20.15 -13.70
C VAL A 105 9.50 -21.42 -13.50
N ASN A 106 9.84 -22.21 -12.48
CA ASN A 106 9.06 -23.36 -12.05
C ASN A 106 8.43 -23.07 -10.70
N LYS A 107 7.16 -22.63 -10.71
CA LYS A 107 6.39 -22.28 -9.50
C LYS A 107 6.20 -23.48 -8.58
N ASP A 108 5.90 -24.67 -9.14
CA ASP A 108 5.68 -25.90 -8.35
C ASP A 108 6.92 -26.32 -7.55
N LYS A 109 8.09 -26.23 -8.18
CA LYS A 109 9.38 -26.54 -7.56
C LYS A 109 10.01 -25.34 -6.84
N ARG A 110 9.34 -24.17 -6.83
CA ARG A 110 9.83 -22.90 -6.27
C ARG A 110 11.27 -22.58 -6.72
N THR A 111 11.56 -22.85 -7.98
CA THR A 111 12.91 -22.78 -8.56
C THR A 111 12.89 -21.87 -9.78
N VAL A 112 13.87 -20.98 -9.87
CA VAL A 112 14.10 -20.12 -11.03
C VAL A 112 15.45 -20.48 -11.63
N VAL A 113 15.46 -20.73 -12.93
CA VAL A 113 16.66 -21.04 -13.71
C VAL A 113 16.83 -19.95 -14.76
N VAL A 114 18.05 -19.44 -14.89
CA VAL A 114 18.40 -18.49 -15.95
C VAL A 114 19.45 -19.16 -16.83
N LEU A 115 19.21 -19.13 -18.14
CA LEU A 115 20.13 -19.67 -19.14
C LEU A 115 20.63 -18.55 -20.04
N ARG A 116 21.94 -18.44 -20.16
CA ARG A 116 22.57 -17.59 -21.18
C ARG A 116 22.94 -18.45 -22.37
N ARG A 117 22.45 -18.09 -23.56
CA ARG A 117 22.80 -18.77 -24.81
C ARG A 117 23.85 -17.98 -25.58
N ASN A 118 24.64 -18.70 -26.39
CA ASN A 118 25.55 -18.07 -27.33
C ASN A 118 24.76 -17.46 -28.48
N ARG A 119 25.05 -16.21 -28.83
CA ARG A 119 24.42 -15.47 -29.93
C ARG A 119 24.57 -16.20 -31.28
N SER A 120 25.71 -16.85 -31.52
CA SER A 120 25.99 -17.51 -32.81
C SER A 120 25.34 -18.89 -32.93
N ASN A 121 25.46 -19.74 -31.90
CA ASN A 121 25.14 -21.18 -32.00
C ASN A 121 23.97 -21.62 -31.10
N LYS A 122 23.32 -20.69 -30.38
CA LYS A 122 22.19 -20.92 -29.44
C LYS A 122 22.44 -21.95 -28.32
N ARG A 123 23.68 -22.42 -28.15
CA ARG A 123 24.11 -23.31 -27.06
C ARG A 123 24.16 -22.56 -25.73
N VAL A 124 23.79 -23.22 -24.64
CA VAL A 124 23.87 -22.64 -23.30
C VAL A 124 25.34 -22.49 -22.90
N ILE A 125 25.75 -21.26 -22.56
CA ILE A 125 27.10 -20.92 -22.10
C ILE A 125 27.16 -20.94 -20.57
N SER A 126 26.20 -20.27 -19.93
CA SER A 126 26.13 -20.19 -18.46
C SER A 126 24.70 -20.38 -17.98
N ARG A 127 24.61 -20.85 -16.73
CA ARG A 127 23.34 -21.12 -16.05
C ARG A 127 23.41 -20.64 -14.62
N GLY A 128 22.43 -19.86 -14.20
CA GLY A 128 22.17 -19.55 -12.80
C GLY A 128 20.94 -20.28 -12.28
N VAL A 129 20.97 -20.68 -11.02
CA VAL A 129 19.84 -21.35 -10.36
C VAL A 129 19.58 -20.70 -9.00
N ALA A 130 18.33 -20.33 -8.75
CA ALA A 130 17.84 -19.90 -7.45
C ALA A 130 16.72 -20.83 -6.99
N LYS A 131 16.78 -21.26 -5.73
CA LYS A 131 15.78 -22.13 -5.12
C LYS A 131 15.31 -21.50 -3.83
N CYS A 132 14.00 -21.34 -3.69
CA CYS A 132 13.37 -20.84 -2.47
C CYS A 132 13.35 -21.94 -1.40
N VAL A 133 13.51 -21.55 -0.14
CA VAL A 133 13.50 -22.48 0.99
C VAL A 133 12.08 -23.02 1.21
N PRO A 134 11.90 -24.32 1.52
CA PRO A 134 10.60 -24.86 1.88
C PRO A 134 10.02 -24.11 3.10
N GLY A 135 8.80 -23.60 2.97
CA GLY A 135 8.14 -22.81 4.02
C GLY A 135 8.29 -21.30 3.88
N ASP A 136 9.21 -20.81 3.05
CA ASP A 136 9.30 -19.39 2.68
C ASP A 136 8.32 -19.04 1.54
N VAL A 137 8.09 -17.74 1.34
CA VAL A 137 7.19 -17.20 0.32
C VAL A 137 7.96 -17.01 -0.99
N PHE A 138 7.49 -17.68 -2.04
CA PHE A 138 8.09 -17.63 -3.36
C PHE A 138 7.82 -16.27 -4.03
N ASN A 139 8.87 -15.67 -4.60
CA ASN A 139 8.77 -14.50 -5.45
C ASN A 139 9.64 -14.68 -6.70
N ALA A 140 9.02 -14.66 -7.88
CA ALA A 140 9.74 -14.91 -9.12
C ALA A 140 10.75 -13.80 -9.44
N TRP A 141 10.49 -12.53 -9.12
CA TRP A 141 11.42 -11.43 -9.41
C TRP A 141 12.70 -11.54 -8.59
N ILE A 142 12.57 -11.82 -7.29
CA ILE A 142 13.72 -12.04 -6.41
C ILE A 142 14.50 -13.29 -6.87
N GLY A 143 13.80 -14.37 -7.21
CA GLY A 143 14.42 -15.58 -7.74
C GLY A 143 15.16 -15.34 -9.07
N LYS A 144 14.55 -14.58 -10.00
CA LYS A 144 15.14 -14.18 -11.28
C LYS A 144 16.41 -13.35 -11.06
N ALA A 145 16.37 -12.39 -10.14
CA ALA A 145 17.54 -11.57 -9.79
C ALA A 145 18.68 -12.44 -9.25
N ILE A 146 18.44 -13.24 -8.19
CA ILE A 146 19.47 -14.11 -7.59
C ILE A 146 20.06 -15.07 -8.63
N ALA A 147 19.21 -15.67 -9.48
CA ALA A 147 19.67 -16.56 -10.53
C ALA A 147 20.50 -15.81 -11.58
N ALA A 148 20.15 -14.57 -11.94
CA ALA A 148 20.95 -13.75 -12.85
C ALA A 148 22.33 -13.40 -12.25
N TYR A 149 22.40 -12.97 -10.99
CA TYR A 149 23.69 -12.74 -10.31
C TYR A 149 24.58 -13.99 -10.34
N ARG A 150 24.02 -15.16 -10.02
CA ARG A 150 24.73 -16.45 -10.08
C ARG A 150 25.15 -16.85 -11.50
N MET A 151 24.38 -16.47 -12.51
CA MET A 151 24.72 -16.75 -13.92
C MET A 151 25.91 -15.91 -14.39
N PHE A 152 26.00 -14.65 -13.94
CA PHE A 152 27.12 -13.75 -14.23
C PHE A 152 28.33 -13.97 -13.30
N ASP A 153 28.24 -14.93 -12.38
CA ASP A 153 29.27 -15.20 -11.37
C ASP A 153 29.57 -13.98 -10.48
N LEU A 154 28.52 -13.20 -10.19
CA LEU A 154 28.57 -12.03 -9.32
C LEU A 154 28.07 -12.38 -7.92
N ASP A 155 28.60 -11.67 -6.93
CA ASP A 155 28.13 -11.77 -5.55
C ASP A 155 26.67 -11.35 -5.44
N VAL A 156 25.85 -12.23 -4.86
CA VAL A 156 24.43 -11.97 -4.63
C VAL A 156 24.28 -10.99 -3.45
N PRO A 157 23.59 -9.85 -3.62
CA PRO A 157 23.30 -8.94 -2.52
C PRO A 157 22.62 -9.66 -1.34
N ALA A 158 23.15 -9.48 -0.13
CA ALA A 158 22.61 -10.11 1.09
C ALA A 158 21.13 -9.74 1.35
N GLU A 159 20.70 -8.56 0.87
CA GLU A 159 19.31 -8.11 0.92
C GLU A 159 18.33 -9.10 0.25
N TYR A 160 18.75 -9.81 -0.80
CA TYR A 160 17.92 -10.81 -1.48
C TYR A 160 17.87 -12.16 -0.78
N LEU A 161 18.80 -12.42 0.15
CA LEU A 161 18.86 -13.67 0.92
C LEU A 161 18.04 -13.60 2.21
N SER A 162 17.81 -12.39 2.73
CA SER A 162 17.10 -12.15 4.00
C SER A 162 15.91 -11.21 3.81
N VAL A 163 14.99 -11.58 2.92
CA VAL A 163 13.81 -10.78 2.60
C VAL A 163 12.70 -11.05 3.63
N PRO A 164 12.09 -10.02 4.24
CA PRO A 164 10.97 -10.23 5.16
C PRO A 164 9.76 -10.80 4.40
N SER A 165 9.05 -11.76 4.99
CA SER A 165 7.80 -12.32 4.43
C SER A 165 6.71 -11.23 4.27
N PRO A 166 5.81 -11.34 3.27
CA PRO A 166 4.74 -10.38 3.09
C PRO A 166 3.78 -10.42 4.28
N THR A 167 3.37 -9.24 4.75
CA THR A 167 2.46 -9.11 5.90
C THR A 167 1.00 -8.92 5.49
N GLU A 168 0.75 -8.57 4.24
CA GLU A 168 -0.58 -8.27 3.70
C GLU A 168 -0.82 -9.06 2.42
N VAL A 169 -2.05 -9.55 2.27
CA VAL A 169 -2.52 -10.21 1.05
C VAL A 169 -3.05 -9.16 0.08
N ARG A 170 -2.66 -9.26 -1.19
CA ARG A 170 -3.16 -8.42 -2.28
C ARG A 170 -3.68 -9.29 -3.43
N VAL A 171 -4.47 -8.68 -4.30
CA VAL A 171 -4.96 -9.32 -5.52
C VAL A 171 -3.77 -9.82 -6.36
N GLY A 172 -3.85 -11.07 -6.83
CA GLY A 172 -2.80 -11.76 -7.56
C GLY A 172 -1.85 -12.60 -6.71
N ASP A 173 -1.97 -12.59 -5.38
CA ASP A 173 -1.20 -13.48 -4.51
C ASP A 173 -1.76 -14.91 -4.57
N VAL A 174 -0.92 -15.93 -4.45
CA VAL A 174 -1.35 -17.33 -4.33
C VAL A 174 -1.26 -17.75 -2.87
N VAL A 175 -2.38 -18.21 -2.33
CA VAL A 175 -2.54 -18.60 -0.93
C VAL A 175 -2.85 -20.09 -0.83
N TYR A 176 -2.38 -20.70 0.26
CA TYR A 176 -2.77 -22.04 0.65
C TYR A 176 -3.95 -21.97 1.60
N THR A 177 -5.03 -22.67 1.29
CA THR A 177 -6.15 -22.89 2.22
C THR A 177 -6.19 -24.37 2.60
N ALA A 178 -6.32 -24.64 3.91
CA ALA A 178 -6.36 -26.01 4.43
C ALA A 178 -7.75 -26.67 4.31
N CYS A 179 -8.80 -25.86 4.14
CA CYS A 179 -10.14 -26.29 3.78
C CYS A 179 -10.20 -26.62 2.26
N ASP A 180 -9.81 -27.85 1.91
CA ASP A 180 -10.14 -28.61 0.68
C ASP A 180 -9.85 -28.04 -0.72
N TYR A 181 -9.45 -26.77 -0.87
CA TYR A 181 -9.27 -26.14 -2.19
C TYR A 181 -7.80 -26.00 -2.64
N GLY A 182 -6.85 -26.33 -1.75
CA GLY A 182 -5.42 -26.30 -2.07
C GLY A 182 -4.91 -24.89 -2.33
N ASN A 183 -4.14 -24.70 -3.40
CA ASN A 183 -3.64 -23.39 -3.79
C ASN A 183 -4.75 -22.59 -4.49
N MET A 184 -5.06 -21.41 -3.96
CA MET A 184 -6.04 -20.47 -4.52
C MET A 184 -5.37 -19.14 -4.86
N THR A 185 -5.83 -18.48 -5.92
CA THR A 185 -5.35 -17.15 -6.32
C THR A 185 -6.27 -16.07 -5.76
N VAL A 186 -5.69 -15.01 -5.21
CA VAL A 186 -6.45 -13.91 -4.64
C VAL A 186 -7.01 -13.03 -5.77
N ALA A 187 -8.32 -12.82 -5.79
CA ALA A 187 -9.04 -12.06 -6.81
C ALA A 187 -10.10 -11.14 -6.18
N ASP A 188 -10.84 -10.38 -6.98
CA ASP A 188 -11.92 -9.52 -6.46
C ASP A 188 -13.14 -10.32 -5.98
N LYS A 189 -13.39 -11.47 -6.61
CA LYS A 189 -14.50 -12.36 -6.29
C LYS A 189 -13.97 -13.73 -5.87
N THR A 190 -14.69 -14.37 -4.96
CA THR A 190 -14.42 -15.76 -4.58
C THR A 190 -15.17 -16.68 -5.54
N ASP A 191 -14.46 -17.58 -6.20
CA ASP A 191 -15.04 -18.63 -7.02
C ASP A 191 -14.22 -19.92 -6.90
N ILE A 192 -14.89 -20.96 -6.41
CA ILE A 192 -14.30 -22.27 -6.12
C ILE A 192 -13.87 -22.98 -7.41
N ASN A 193 -14.61 -22.82 -8.50
CA ASN A 193 -14.31 -23.50 -9.76
C ASN A 193 -13.04 -22.96 -10.40
N THR A 194 -12.82 -21.64 -10.29
CA THR A 194 -11.63 -20.95 -10.76
C THR A 194 -10.50 -20.90 -9.73
N LYS A 195 -10.70 -21.53 -8.55
CA LYS A 195 -9.77 -21.50 -7.40
C LYS A 195 -9.38 -20.07 -7.01
N THR A 196 -10.33 -19.16 -7.00
CA THR A 196 -10.11 -17.76 -6.63
C THR A 196 -10.73 -17.42 -5.28
N ILE A 197 -10.06 -16.56 -4.50
CA ILE A 197 -10.53 -16.12 -3.19
C ILE A 197 -10.43 -14.60 -3.05
N SER A 198 -11.48 -13.97 -2.54
CA SER A 198 -11.45 -12.53 -2.22
C SER A 198 -10.62 -12.22 -0.99
N VAL A 199 -10.04 -11.02 -0.93
CA VAL A 199 -9.29 -10.52 0.23
C VAL A 199 -10.13 -10.57 1.50
N LEU A 200 -11.43 -10.24 1.40
CA LEU A 200 -12.38 -10.32 2.52
C LEU A 200 -12.57 -11.77 2.99
N ALA A 201 -12.79 -12.71 2.06
CA ALA A 201 -12.93 -14.13 2.40
C ALA A 201 -11.65 -14.70 3.03
N TYR A 202 -10.47 -14.29 2.53
CA TYR A 202 -9.20 -14.64 3.14
C TYR A 202 -9.10 -14.13 4.58
N GLY A 203 -9.50 -12.87 4.84
CA GLY A 203 -9.52 -12.29 6.18
C GLY A 203 -10.41 -13.08 7.15
N VAL A 204 -11.59 -13.52 6.71
CA VAL A 204 -12.49 -14.36 7.51
C VAL A 204 -11.85 -15.72 7.82
N LEU A 205 -11.19 -16.36 6.84
CA LEU A 205 -10.48 -17.63 7.07
C LEU A 205 -9.29 -17.48 8.00
N THR A 206 -8.55 -16.36 7.96
CA THR A 206 -7.46 -16.11 8.92
C THR A 206 -7.94 -15.95 10.36
N ALA A 207 -9.16 -15.45 10.57
CA ALA A 207 -9.74 -15.33 11.90
C ALA A 207 -10.27 -16.68 12.45
N ASN A 208 -10.57 -17.63 11.56
CA ASN A 208 -11.09 -18.95 11.93
C ASN A 208 -9.94 -19.96 12.09
N THR A 209 -9.53 -20.20 13.35
CA THR A 209 -8.42 -21.08 13.71
C THR A 209 -8.74 -22.58 13.61
N GLU A 210 -10.02 -22.94 13.50
CA GLU A 210 -10.49 -24.34 13.54
C GLU A 210 -9.99 -25.18 12.35
N TYR A 211 -9.69 -24.56 11.21
CA TYR A 211 -9.33 -25.26 9.96
C TYR A 211 -7.91 -25.00 9.47
N GLY A 212 -7.06 -24.36 10.28
CA GLY A 212 -5.70 -23.97 9.89
C GLY A 212 -5.68 -22.64 9.13
N SER A 213 -4.92 -21.68 9.65
CA SER A 213 -4.82 -20.33 9.07
C SER A 213 -4.23 -20.38 7.67
N PRO A 214 -4.87 -19.75 6.66
CA PRO A 214 -4.32 -19.71 5.32
C PRO A 214 -3.01 -18.92 5.30
N ARG A 215 -2.12 -19.28 4.37
CA ARG A 215 -0.78 -18.68 4.26
C ARG A 215 -0.47 -18.30 2.82
N ILE A 216 0.28 -17.22 2.64
CA ILE A 216 0.77 -16.80 1.32
C ILE A 216 1.88 -17.77 0.89
N ILE A 217 1.79 -18.31 -0.32
CA ILE A 217 2.81 -19.18 -0.92
C ILE A 217 3.60 -18.44 -1.99
N ASP A 218 2.94 -17.63 -2.80
CA ASP A 218 3.54 -16.90 -3.93
C ASP A 218 2.99 -15.47 -3.95
N ASP A 219 3.88 -14.48 -3.97
CA ASP A 219 3.54 -13.05 -4.04
C ASP A 219 4.06 -12.37 -5.32
N THR A 220 4.30 -13.15 -6.37
CA THR A 220 4.86 -12.68 -7.66
C THR A 220 3.92 -11.73 -8.40
N ARG A 221 2.59 -11.91 -8.29
CA ARG A 221 1.54 -11.07 -8.89
C ARG A 221 1.62 -10.85 -10.41
N GLU A 222 2.25 -11.77 -11.16
CA GLU A 222 2.43 -11.63 -12.61
C GLU A 222 1.12 -11.74 -13.42
N GLU A 223 0.07 -12.38 -12.88
CA GLU A 223 -1.16 -12.71 -13.63
C GLU A 223 -2.23 -11.59 -13.64
N VAL A 224 -2.04 -10.49 -12.90
CA VAL A 224 -3.02 -9.37 -12.83
C VAL A 224 -2.64 -8.21 -13.76
N ALA A 225 -1.51 -8.30 -14.47
CA ALA A 225 -1.03 -7.24 -15.36
C ALA A 225 -1.60 -7.33 -16.80
N ALA A 226 -2.74 -7.97 -17.00
CA ALA A 226 -3.43 -8.10 -18.30
C ALA A 226 -4.72 -7.27 -18.34
#